data_AF-A0AAW4KX16-F1
#
_entry.id   AF-A0AAW4KX16-F1
#
_cell.length_a   1.000
_cell.length_b   1.000
_cell.length_c   1.000
_cell.angle_alpha   90.00
_cell.angle_beta   90.00
_cell.angle_gamma   90.00
#
_symmetry.space_group_name_H-M   'P 1'
#
loop_
_entity.id
_entity.type
_entity.pdbx_description
1 polymer ?
#
loop_
_entity_poly.entity_id
_entity_poly.type
_entity_poly.pdbx_seq_one_letter_code
_entity_poly.pdbx_strand_id
1 'polypeptide(L)'
;LIRNAQSSLDLQYYIVHDGISTRMLVDELLKAADRGVRVRILLDDTTSDGLDQIIATLAAHPKVQIRLFNPLHLGRSTGVTRAMGRVF
;
A
#
# COMPACT_ATOMS: atom_id res chain seq x y z
N LEU A 1 -14.24 -12.16 0.81
CA LEU A 1 -13.43 -12.20 -0.43
C LEU A 1 -11.97 -12.50 -0.15
N ILE A 2 -11.24 -11.64 0.58
CA ILE A 2 -9.80 -11.82 0.91
C ILE A 2 -9.52 -13.16 1.61
N ARG A 3 -10.32 -13.53 2.62
CA ARG A 3 -10.18 -14.81 3.34
C ARG A 3 -10.28 -16.05 2.44
N ASN A 4 -11.03 -15.97 1.34
CA ASN A 4 -11.27 -17.10 0.44
C ASN A 4 -10.33 -17.12 -0.76
N ALA A 5 -9.49 -16.08 -0.95
CA ALA A 5 -8.54 -16.04 -2.05
C ALA A 5 -7.55 -17.22 -1.95
N GLN A 6 -7.34 -17.91 -3.08
CA GLN A 6 -6.52 -19.12 -3.16
C GLN A 6 -5.20 -18.89 -3.93
N SER A 7 -5.19 -18.01 -4.94
CA SER A 7 -4.06 -17.87 -5.86
C SER A 7 -3.50 -16.45 -5.92
N SER A 8 -4.35 -15.45 -6.15
CA SER A 8 -3.95 -14.05 -6.23
C SER A 8 -5.01 -13.08 -5.72
N LEU A 9 -4.56 -11.91 -5.31
CA LEU A 9 -5.39 -10.79 -4.91
C LEU A 9 -4.79 -9.48 -5.42
N ASP A 10 -5.57 -8.73 -6.19
CA ASP A 10 -5.18 -7.43 -6.73
C ASP A 10 -6.02 -6.34 -6.07
N LEU A 11 -5.35 -5.37 -5.46
CA LEU A 11 -5.95 -4.23 -4.80
C LEU A 11 -5.52 -2.95 -5.50
N GLN A 12 -6.48 -2.13 -5.91
CA GLN A 12 -6.24 -0.75 -6.34
C GLN A 12 -6.87 0.17 -5.31
N TYR A 13 -6.08 1.05 -4.70
CA TYR A 13 -6.55 1.91 -3.63
C TYR A 13 -6.07 3.34 -3.83
N TYR A 14 -7.02 4.27 -3.91
CA TYR A 14 -6.80 5.65 -4.36
C TYR A 14 -6.72 6.68 -3.23
N ILE A 15 -7.40 6.46 -2.10
CA ILE A 15 -7.31 7.29 -0.90
C ILE A 15 -7.11 6.35 0.26
N VAL A 16 -5.91 6.35 0.84
CA VAL A 16 -5.64 5.56 2.03
C VAL A 16 -5.33 6.54 3.15
N HIS A 17 -6.05 6.42 4.27
CA HIS A 17 -5.73 7.11 5.52
C HIS A 17 -5.39 6.07 6.57
N ASP A 18 -4.48 6.39 7.48
CA ASP A 18 -4.27 5.50 8.64
C ASP A 18 -5.52 5.52 9.52
N GLY A 19 -6.14 4.37 9.65
CA GLY A 19 -7.41 4.19 10.33
C GLY A 19 -7.67 2.71 10.58
N ILE A 20 -8.60 2.42 11.48
CA ILE A 20 -8.90 1.05 11.93
C ILE A 20 -9.22 0.14 10.73
N SER A 21 -10.04 0.60 9.79
CA SER A 21 -10.41 -0.15 8.59
C SER A 21 -9.20 -0.48 7.71
N THR A 22 -8.29 0.48 7.52
CA THR A 22 -7.06 0.28 6.74
C THR A 22 -6.16 -0.76 7.39
N ARG A 23 -5.98 -0.69 8.72
CA ARG A 23 -5.17 -1.66 9.46
C ARG A 23 -5.75 -3.06 9.41
N MET A 24 -7.07 -3.21 9.55
CA MET A 24 -7.74 -4.50 9.39
C MET A 24 -7.60 -5.05 7.97
N LEU A 25 -7.68 -4.20 6.94
CA LEU A 25 -7.45 -4.61 5.56
C LEU A 25 -6.01 -5.13 5.38
N VAL A 26 -5.02 -4.39 5.86
CA VAL A 26 -3.60 -4.77 5.80
C VAL A 26 -3.34 -6.11 6.48
N ASP A 27 -3.92 -6.31 7.67
CA ASP A 27 -3.83 -7.58 8.41
C ASP A 27 -4.41 -8.77 7.62
N GLU A 28 -5.56 -8.59 6.98
CA GLU A 28 -6.17 -9.64 6.14
C GLU A 28 -5.38 -9.90 4.86
N LEU A 29 -4.73 -8.89 4.28
CA LEU A 29 -3.82 -9.04 3.14
C LEU A 29 -2.56 -9.81 3.52
N LEU A 30 -1.96 -9.51 4.68
CA LEU A 30 -0.81 -10.25 5.22
C LEU A 30 -1.17 -11.71 5.45
N LYS A 31 -2.29 -11.98 6.12
CA LYS A 31 -2.79 -13.34 6.32
C LYS A 31 -3.02 -14.08 5.01
N ALA A 32 -3.46 -13.40 3.95
CA ALA A 32 -3.58 -14.01 2.63
C ALA A 32 -2.21 -14.33 2.02
N ALA A 33 -1.26 -13.42 2.13
CA ALA A 33 0.11 -13.60 1.67
C ALA A 33 0.82 -14.75 2.38
N ASP A 34 0.63 -14.89 3.70
CA ASP A 34 1.13 -16.00 4.52
C ASP A 34 0.58 -17.36 4.06
N ARG A 35 -0.67 -17.40 3.59
CA ARG A 35 -1.27 -18.61 2.98
C ARG A 35 -0.72 -18.91 1.58
N GLY A 36 0.19 -18.09 1.06
CA GLY A 36 0.82 -18.27 -0.25
C GLY A 36 0.12 -17.54 -1.41
N VAL A 37 -0.94 -16.78 -1.13
CA VAL A 37 -1.65 -15.96 -2.13
C VAL A 37 -0.73 -14.82 -2.59
N ARG A 38 -0.63 -14.61 -3.90
CA ARG A 38 0.11 -13.46 -4.45
C ARG A 38 -0.71 -12.19 -4.29
N VAL A 39 -0.21 -11.21 -3.55
CA VAL A 39 -0.89 -9.92 -3.34
C VAL A 39 -0.21 -8.83 -4.16
N ARG A 40 -0.97 -8.13 -5.00
CA ARG A 40 -0.49 -6.95 -5.76
C ARG A 40 -1.31 -5.73 -5.37
N ILE A 41 -0.64 -4.65 -5.00
CA ILE A 41 -1.27 -3.42 -4.54
C ILE A 41 -0.80 -2.27 -5.42
N LEU A 42 -1.76 -1.51 -5.95
CA LEU A 42 -1.54 -0.24 -6.63
C LEU A 42 -2.07 0.89 -5.74
N LEU A 43 -1.19 1.77 -5.29
CA LEU A 43 -1.51 2.91 -4.42
C LEU A 43 -1.27 4.22 -5.14
N ASP A 44 -2.14 5.21 -4.95
CA ASP A 44 -1.83 6.58 -5.38
C ASP A 44 -0.84 7.24 -4.42
N ASP A 45 0.30 7.72 -4.92
CA ASP A 45 1.32 8.39 -4.11
C ASP A 45 0.80 9.72 -3.54
N THR A 46 -0.04 10.44 -4.30
CA THR A 46 -0.51 11.79 -3.96
C THR A 46 -1.37 11.82 -2.70
N THR A 47 -1.98 10.71 -2.29
CA THR A 47 -2.88 10.62 -1.13
C THR A 47 -2.37 9.71 -0.02
N SER A 48 -1.16 9.17 -0.15
CA SER A 48 -0.64 8.09 0.71
C SER A 48 0.14 8.56 1.96
N ASP A 49 -0.16 9.76 2.46
CA ASP A 49 0.51 10.33 3.63
C ASP A 49 0.32 9.46 4.88
N GLY A 50 1.40 9.25 5.64
CA GLY A 50 1.36 8.51 6.90
C GLY A 50 1.36 6.98 6.76
N LEU A 51 1.43 6.45 5.53
CA LEU A 51 1.36 5.00 5.29
C LEU A 51 2.71 4.36 5.03
N ASP A 52 3.79 5.11 5.12
CA ASP A 52 5.12 4.63 4.74
C ASP A 52 5.52 3.40 5.57
N GLN A 53 5.14 3.35 6.84
CA GLN A 53 5.36 2.17 7.69
C GLN A 53 4.51 0.96 7.26
N ILE A 54 3.25 1.18 6.89
CA ILE A 54 2.36 0.12 6.41
C ILE A 54 2.86 -0.44 5.08
N ILE A 55 3.22 0.45 4.15
CA ILE A 55 3.79 0.11 2.84
C ILE A 55 5.09 -0.67 3.03
N ALA A 56 6.00 -0.19 3.90
CA ALA A 56 7.26 -0.87 4.18
C ALA A 56 7.04 -2.27 4.79
N THR A 57 6.09 -2.39 5.73
CA THR A 57 5.77 -3.67 6.38
C THR A 57 5.22 -4.67 5.37
N LEU A 58 4.29 -4.25 4.51
CA LEU A 58 3.73 -5.09 3.46
C LEU A 58 4.79 -5.46 2.40
N ALA A 59 5.60 -4.49 1.97
CA ALA A 59 6.66 -4.69 0.98
C ALA A 59 7.77 -5.65 1.44
N ALA A 60 7.93 -5.85 2.75
CA ALA A 60 8.87 -6.82 3.30
C ALA A 60 8.44 -8.28 3.07
N HIS A 61 7.17 -8.54 2.78
CA HIS A 61 6.66 -9.89 2.58
C HIS A 61 6.92 -10.40 1.15
N PRO A 62 7.51 -11.59 0.92
CA PRO A 62 7.93 -12.05 -0.40
C PRO A 62 6.80 -12.30 -1.41
N LYS A 63 5.56 -12.46 -0.92
CA LYS A 63 4.34 -12.63 -1.75
C LYS A 63 3.57 -11.34 -2.01
N VAL A 64 4.07 -10.20 -1.52
CA VAL A 64 3.41 -8.90 -1.67
C VAL A 64 4.23 -8.03 -2.62
N GLN A 65 3.54 -7.43 -3.58
CA GLN A 65 4.11 -6.46 -4.52
C GLN A 65 3.33 -5.17 -4.41
N ILE A 66 4.01 -4.06 -4.20
CA ILE A 66 3.42 -2.72 -4.14
C ILE A 66 3.97 -1.89 -5.28
N ARG A 67 3.08 -1.21 -6.00
CA ARG A 67 3.43 -0.18 -6.99
C ARG A 67 2.71 1.11 -6.65
N LEU A 68 3.40 2.23 -6.88
CA LEU A 68 2.82 3.55 -6.76
C LEU A 68 2.34 4.03 -8.14
N PHE A 69 1.12 4.54 -8.16
CA PHE A 69 0.54 5.32 -9.23
C PHE A 69 0.80 6.81 -8.90
N ASN A 70 1.23 7.60 -9.89
CA ASN A 70 1.64 9.01 -9.72
C ASN A 70 2.78 9.24 -8.70
N PRO A 71 3.96 8.61 -8.86
CA PRO A 71 5.05 8.76 -7.90
C PRO A 71 5.48 10.22 -7.74
N LEU A 72 5.56 10.70 -6.50
CA LEU A 72 5.98 12.07 -6.21
C LEU A 72 7.46 12.24 -6.57
N HIS A 73 7.74 13.10 -7.55
CA HIS A 73 9.08 13.25 -8.15
C HIS A 73 10.16 13.74 -7.18
N LEU A 74 9.77 14.41 -6.10
CA LEU A 74 10.67 14.99 -5.10
C LEU A 74 10.90 14.09 -3.88
N GLY A 75 10.29 12.90 -3.85
CA GLY A 75 10.47 11.90 -2.82
C GLY A 75 9.58 12.05 -1.59
N ARG A 76 9.54 10.98 -0.79
CA ARG A 76 8.57 10.78 0.31
C ARG A 76 9.15 10.97 1.71
N SER A 77 10.44 11.30 1.85
CA SER A 77 11.12 11.30 3.15
C SER A 77 10.66 12.40 4.10
N THR A 78 10.12 13.52 3.59
CA THR A 78 9.69 14.66 4.41
C THR A 78 8.33 15.19 3.97
N GLY A 79 7.62 15.88 4.86
CA GLY A 79 6.36 16.56 4.51
C GLY A 79 6.56 17.64 3.43
N VAL A 80 7.73 18.30 3.43
CA VAL A 80 8.08 19.34 2.45
C VAL A 80 8.26 18.75 1.06
N THR A 81 9.00 17.64 0.92
CA THR A 81 9.20 17.00 -0.39
C THR A 81 7.88 16.46 -0.96
N ARG A 82 6.96 15.99 -0.11
CA ARG A 82 5.62 15.57 -0.54
C ARG A 82 4.77 16.73 -1.02
N ALA A 83 4.73 17.83 -0.26
CA ALA A 83 3.96 19.01 -0.64
C ALA A 83 4.45 19.58 -1.97
N MET A 84 5.77 19.70 -2.15
CA MET A 84 6.35 20.18 -3.40
C MET A 84 6.11 19.19 -4.54
N GLY A 85 6.26 17.88 -4.31
CA GLY A 85 6.07 16.86 -5.35
C GLY A 85 4.62 16.70 -5.83
N ARG A 86 3.64 17.30 -5.16
CA ARG A 86 2.23 17.36 -5.61
C ARG A 86 1.93 18.55 -6.51
N VAL A 87 2.73 19.61 -6.40
CA VAL A 87 2.49 20.90 -7.07
C VAL A 87 3.22 20.95 -8.42
N PHE A 88 4.30 20.18 -8.56
CA PHE A 88 5.10 20.03 -9.79
C PHE A 88 4.86 18.64 -10.40
#